data_AF-A0A926GQZ3-F1
#
_entry.id   AF-A0A926GQZ3-F1
#
_cell.length_a   1.000
_cell.length_b   1.000
_cell.length_c   1.000
_cell.angle_alpha   90.00
_cell.angle_beta   90.00
_cell.angle_gamma   90.00
#
_symmetry.space_group_name_H-M   'P 1'
#
loop_
_entity.id
_entity.type
_entity.pdbx_description
1 polymer ?
#
loop_
_entity_poly.entity_id
_entity_poly.type
_entity_poly.pdbx_seq_one_letter_code
_entity_poly.pdbx_strand_id
1 'polypeptide(L)'
;MVLSDTTGRVTLHILHTNDFHGKLNESGARRLRDAIAALDGAPYLLLDACDAIKAGNVGVNPFGEPILETMSELGYHAMTIGNREFHIWQTALETKINRARFPVLSANMRPKTEGDTTVPVQPHATIAVAGLTV
;
A
#
# COMPACT_ATOMS: atom_id res chain seq x y z
N MET A 1 -7.24 10.04 -28.42
CA MET A 1 -7.50 11.50 -28.41
C MET A 1 -8.15 11.80 -27.07
N VAL A 2 -7.38 12.20 -26.06
CA VAL A 2 -7.95 12.55 -24.74
C VAL A 2 -8.44 13.98 -24.85
N LEU A 3 -9.76 14.16 -24.76
CA LEU A 3 -10.39 15.48 -24.73
C LEU A 3 -10.01 16.13 -23.40
N SER A 4 -9.14 17.15 -23.45
CA SER A 4 -8.90 18.00 -22.29
C SER A 4 -10.17 18.79 -22.00
N ASP A 5 -10.77 18.57 -20.83
CA ASP A 5 -11.75 19.49 -20.28
C ASP A 5 -11.10 20.88 -20.17
N THR A 6 -11.69 21.86 -20.86
CA THR A 6 -11.25 23.26 -20.98
C THR A 6 -11.18 24.04 -19.65
N THR A 7 -11.47 23.41 -18.52
CA THR A 7 -11.39 24.01 -17.18
C THR A 7 -10.03 23.84 -16.49
N GLY A 8 -9.12 23.01 -17.02
CA GLY A 8 -7.86 22.66 -16.33
C GLY A 8 -8.06 21.73 -15.12
N ARG A 9 -9.26 21.16 -14.97
CA ARG A 9 -9.62 20.25 -13.89
C ARG A 9 -9.14 18.83 -14.19
N VAL A 10 -8.36 18.26 -13.28
CA VAL A 10 -7.98 16.84 -13.30
C VAL A 10 -8.91 16.07 -12.36
N THR A 11 -9.49 14.97 -12.84
CA THR A 11 -10.20 14.02 -11.99
C THR A 11 -9.26 12.87 -11.65
N LEU A 12 -9.00 12.67 -10.37
CA LEU A 12 -8.19 11.57 -9.85
C LEU A 12 -9.10 10.55 -9.16
N HIS A 13 -9.02 9.29 -9.58
CA HIS A 13 -9.77 8.20 -8.98
C HIS A 13 -8.95 7.57 -7.84
N ILE A 14 -9.54 7.44 -6.65
CA ILE A 14 -8.90 6.73 -5.54
C ILE A 14 -9.58 5.37 -5.40
N LEU A 15 -8.82 4.32 -5.69
CA LEU A 15 -9.21 2.94 -5.43
C LEU A 15 -8.53 2.54 -4.13
N HIS A 16 -9.27 1.89 -3.25
CA HIS A 16 -8.69 1.44 -2.00
C HIS A 16 -9.18 0.05 -1.58
N THR A 17 -8.35 -0.59 -0.77
CA THR A 17 -8.68 -1.81 -0.04
C THR A 17 -8.24 -1.67 1.41
N ASN A 18 -8.65 -2.63 2.24
CA ASN A 18 -8.24 -2.77 3.63
C ASN A 18 -8.55 -4.20 4.10
N ASP A 19 -7.90 -4.62 5.19
CA ASP A 19 -8.25 -5.83 5.95
C ASP A 19 -8.31 -7.12 5.12
N PHE A 20 -7.40 -7.27 4.15
CA PHE A 20 -7.33 -8.53 3.41
C PHE A 20 -7.07 -9.72 4.33
N HIS A 21 -6.30 -9.55 5.41
CA HIS A 21 -5.92 -10.61 6.34
C HIS A 21 -5.42 -11.88 5.63
N GLY A 22 -4.64 -11.71 4.56
CA GLY A 22 -4.09 -12.77 3.72
C GLY A 22 -5.08 -13.41 2.74
N LYS A 23 -6.24 -12.80 2.49
CA LYS A 23 -7.32 -13.37 1.65
C LYS A 23 -7.36 -12.84 0.22
N LEU A 24 -6.40 -12.01 -0.21
CA LEU A 24 -6.28 -11.62 -1.61
C LEU A 24 -5.90 -12.84 -2.44
N ASN A 25 -6.90 -13.44 -3.06
CA ASN A 25 -6.75 -14.53 -4.01
C ASN A 25 -6.88 -14.01 -5.44
N GLU A 26 -6.67 -14.90 -6.40
CA GLU A 26 -6.69 -14.57 -7.83
C GLU A 26 -8.09 -14.06 -8.31
N SER A 27 -9.18 -14.46 -7.65
CA SER A 27 -10.49 -13.85 -7.92
C SER A 27 -10.59 -12.41 -7.41
N GLY A 28 -10.03 -12.10 -6.25
CA GLY A 28 -9.96 -10.73 -5.73
C GLY A 28 -9.04 -9.85 -6.58
N ALA A 29 -7.89 -10.40 -6.98
CA ALA A 29 -6.95 -9.74 -7.87
C ALA A 29 -7.57 -9.40 -9.24
N ARG A 30 -8.36 -10.32 -9.82
CA ARG A 30 -9.15 -10.03 -11.03
C ARG A 30 -10.12 -8.88 -10.84
N ARG A 31 -10.89 -8.86 -9.74
CA ARG A 31 -11.82 -7.75 -9.47
C ARG A 31 -11.12 -6.40 -9.41
N LEU A 32 -9.92 -6.33 -8.81
CA LEU A 32 -9.12 -5.11 -8.79
C LEU A 32 -8.64 -4.73 -10.20
N ARG A 33 -8.15 -5.69 -10.99
CA ARG A 33 -7.77 -5.44 -12.39
C ARG A 33 -8.94 -4.96 -13.23
N ASP A 34 -10.12 -5.55 -13.07
CA ASP A 34 -11.34 -5.16 -13.78
C ASP A 34 -11.78 -3.74 -13.36
N ALA A 35 -11.70 -3.41 -12.07
CA ALA A 35 -12.00 -2.06 -11.58
C ALA A 35 -11.03 -1.01 -12.14
N ILE A 36 -9.73 -1.33 -12.24
CA ILE A 36 -8.72 -0.47 -12.88
C ILE A 36 -9.00 -0.34 -14.38
N ALA A 37 -9.31 -1.45 -15.07
CA ALA A 37 -9.62 -1.44 -16.48
C ALA A 37 -10.88 -0.62 -16.81
N ALA A 38 -11.88 -0.64 -15.92
CA ALA A 38 -13.10 0.15 -16.06
C ALA A 38 -12.86 1.67 -16.00
N LEU A 39 -11.69 2.12 -15.54
CA LEU A 39 -11.30 3.53 -15.59
C LEU A 39 -10.90 3.98 -17.00
N ASP A 40 -10.70 3.07 -17.94
CA ASP A 40 -10.35 3.35 -19.34
C ASP A 40 -9.15 4.33 -19.48
N GLY A 41 -8.12 4.10 -18.65
CA GLY A 41 -6.92 4.93 -18.62
C GLY A 41 -7.06 6.26 -17.87
N ALA A 42 -8.18 6.52 -17.20
CA ALA A 42 -8.33 7.68 -16.33
C ALA A 42 -7.30 7.65 -15.17
N PRO A 43 -6.82 8.82 -14.70
CA PRO A 43 -5.82 8.90 -13.64
C PRO A 43 -6.32 8.28 -12.34
N TYR A 44 -5.49 7.46 -11.69
CA TYR A 44 -5.88 6.83 -10.43
C TYR A 44 -4.72 6.61 -9.46
N LEU A 45 -5.07 6.38 -8.19
CA LEU A 45 -4.22 5.80 -7.17
C LEU A 45 -4.89 4.54 -6.63
N LEU A 46 -4.09 3.49 -6.41
CA LEU A 46 -4.52 2.27 -5.74
C LEU A 46 -3.81 2.19 -4.39
N LEU A 47 -4.57 2.26 -3.30
CA LEU A 47 -4.05 2.38 -1.93
C LEU A 47 -4.59 1.26 -1.04
N ASP A 48 -3.82 0.87 -0.03
CA ASP A 48 -4.31 -0.05 1.01
C ASP A 48 -4.28 0.60 2.39
N ALA A 49 -5.41 0.54 3.10
CA ALA A 49 -5.55 1.02 4.46
C ALA A 49 -5.28 -0.09 5.49
N CYS A 50 -4.27 -0.92 5.22
CA CYS A 50 -3.60 -1.89 6.08
C CYS A 50 -4.36 -3.16 6.49
N ASP A 51 -3.74 -3.93 7.40
CA ASP A 51 -4.18 -5.25 7.87
C ASP A 51 -4.30 -6.29 6.73
N ALA A 52 -3.44 -6.12 5.72
CA ALA A 52 -3.39 -6.96 4.54
C ALA A 52 -2.80 -8.34 4.84
N ILE A 53 -1.77 -8.43 5.69
CA ILE A 53 -0.99 -9.66 5.83
C ILE A 53 -1.67 -10.78 6.62
N LYS A 54 -1.25 -12.03 6.39
CA LYS A 54 -1.84 -13.20 7.04
C LYS A 54 -1.40 -13.32 8.48
N ALA A 55 -0.13 -13.11 8.80
CA ALA A 55 0.36 -13.24 10.16
C ALA A 55 -0.38 -12.29 11.11
N GLY A 56 -0.69 -12.79 12.31
CA GLY A 56 -1.31 -12.00 13.38
C GLY A 56 -0.37 -10.97 13.99
N ASN A 57 -0.89 -10.23 14.97
CA ASN A 57 -0.22 -9.09 15.58
C ASN A 57 1.19 -9.41 16.13
N VAL A 58 1.37 -10.58 16.76
CA VAL A 58 2.68 -11.04 17.28
C VAL A 58 3.29 -12.17 16.44
N GLY A 59 2.60 -12.59 15.38
CA GLY A 59 3.06 -13.66 14.51
C GLY A 59 3.98 -13.10 13.44
N VAL A 60 5.02 -13.85 13.09
CA VAL A 60 5.93 -13.52 11.99
C VAL A 60 6.03 -14.74 11.08
N ASN A 61 5.78 -14.54 9.79
CA ASN A 61 6.19 -15.52 8.78
C ASN A 61 7.66 -15.27 8.45
N PRO A 62 8.60 -16.17 8.79
CA PRO A 62 10.03 -15.95 8.55
C PRO A 62 10.37 -15.79 7.06
N PHE A 63 9.49 -16.23 6.16
CA PHE A 63 9.67 -16.06 4.73
C PHE A 63 9.10 -14.72 4.22
N GLY A 64 8.43 -13.93 5.05
CA GLY A 64 7.66 -12.75 4.63
C GLY A 64 6.25 -13.11 4.14
N GLU A 65 5.47 -12.09 3.79
CA GLU A 65 4.05 -12.22 3.46
C GLU A 65 3.79 -12.15 1.94
N PRO A 66 3.41 -13.27 1.28
CA PRO A 66 3.27 -13.33 -0.18
C PRO A 66 2.24 -12.35 -0.75
N ILE A 67 1.21 -12.00 0.03
CA ILE A 67 0.19 -11.04 -0.40
C ILE A 67 0.79 -9.68 -0.79
N LEU A 68 1.89 -9.26 -0.14
CA LEU A 68 2.55 -7.99 -0.48
C LEU A 68 3.22 -8.04 -1.85
N GLU A 69 3.67 -9.22 -2.30
CA GLU A 69 4.18 -9.41 -3.68
C GLU A 69 3.04 -9.28 -4.68
N THR A 70 1.89 -9.92 -4.40
CA THR A 70 0.70 -9.81 -5.23
C THR A 70 0.18 -8.37 -5.30
N MET A 71 0.14 -7.65 -4.18
CA MET A 71 -0.21 -6.22 -4.16
C MET A 71 0.78 -5.40 -4.98
N SER A 72 2.08 -5.74 -4.92
CA SER A 72 3.10 -5.06 -5.72
C SER A 72 2.89 -5.32 -7.22
N GLU A 73 2.51 -6.53 -7.61
CA GLU A 73 2.18 -6.89 -9.00
C GLU A 73 0.90 -6.23 -9.50
N LEU A 74 -0.06 -5.97 -8.61
CA LEU A 74 -1.30 -5.24 -8.91
C LEU A 74 -1.09 -3.72 -9.05
N GLY A 75 0.09 -3.20 -8.72
CA GLY A 75 0.40 -1.77 -8.85
C GLY A 75 -0.16 -0.91 -7.72
N TYR A 76 -0.17 -1.43 -6.49
CA TYR A 76 -0.44 -0.58 -5.33
C TYR A 76 0.59 0.55 -5.24
N HIS A 77 0.09 1.76 -5.02
CA HIS A 77 0.90 2.97 -4.96
C HIS A 77 1.46 3.21 -3.55
N ALA A 78 0.70 2.85 -2.51
CA ALA A 78 1.15 2.85 -1.13
C ALA A 78 0.21 2.00 -0.26
N MET A 79 0.69 1.62 0.93
CA MET A 79 -0.15 1.14 2.02
C MET A 79 0.20 1.81 3.35
N THR A 80 -0.72 1.80 4.31
CA THR A 80 -0.41 2.11 5.70
C THR A 80 0.00 0.87 6.49
N ILE A 81 0.52 1.04 7.71
CA ILE A 81 0.72 -0.06 8.67
C ILE A 81 -0.50 -0.24 9.58
N GLY A 82 -0.93 -1.49 9.73
CA GLY A 82 -1.96 -1.92 10.66
C GLY A 82 -1.37 -2.66 11.85
N ASN A 83 -2.25 -3.12 12.75
CA ASN A 83 -1.84 -3.94 13.89
C ASN A 83 -1.29 -5.30 13.44
N ARG A 84 -1.62 -5.77 12.23
CA ARG A 84 -0.99 -6.97 11.67
C ARG A 84 0.37 -6.68 11.09
N GLU A 85 0.60 -5.59 10.38
CA GLU A 85 1.93 -5.27 9.85
C GLU A 85 2.92 -4.85 10.94
N PHE A 86 2.44 -4.26 12.04
CA PHE A 86 3.27 -3.83 13.15
C PHE A 86 3.90 -5.00 13.92
N HIS A 87 5.10 -4.78 14.46
CA HIS A 87 5.70 -5.65 15.48
C HIS A 87 6.59 -4.83 16.43
N ILE A 88 6.66 -5.26 17.70
CA ILE A 88 7.51 -4.63 18.73
C ILE A 88 9.02 -4.81 18.51
N TRP A 89 9.40 -5.73 17.63
CA TRP A 89 10.80 -6.04 17.30
C TRP A 89 11.03 -5.56 15.88
N GLN A 90 12.02 -4.71 15.68
CA GLN A 90 12.28 -4.09 14.38
C GLN A 90 12.52 -5.13 13.28
N THR A 91 13.30 -6.18 13.54
CA THR A 91 13.57 -7.25 12.57
C THR A 91 12.30 -8.02 12.17
N ALA A 92 11.35 -8.18 13.10
CA ALA A 92 10.07 -8.80 12.82
C ALA A 92 9.16 -7.87 12.00
N LEU A 93 9.15 -6.58 12.31
CA LEU A 93 8.45 -5.55 11.54
C LEU A 93 8.98 -5.49 10.10
N GLU A 94 10.30 -5.43 9.94
CA GLU A 94 10.96 -5.49 8.63
C GLU A 94 10.57 -6.76 7.87
N THR A 95 10.62 -7.93 8.53
CA THR A 95 10.21 -9.21 7.91
C THR A 95 8.75 -9.21 7.46
N LYS A 96 7.86 -8.57 8.21
CA LYS A 96 6.44 -8.48 7.87
C LYS A 96 6.16 -7.68 6.61
N ILE A 97 6.98 -6.67 6.32
CA ILE A 97 6.75 -5.73 5.22
C ILE A 97 7.77 -5.86 4.08
N ASN A 98 8.79 -6.71 4.22
CA ASN A 98 9.94 -6.83 3.29
C ASN A 98 9.60 -7.19 1.84
N ARG A 99 8.38 -7.69 1.59
CA ARG A 99 7.89 -8.08 0.28
C ARG A 99 7.11 -6.99 -0.45
N ALA A 100 6.77 -5.89 0.23
CA ALA A 100 6.15 -4.73 -0.41
C ALA A 100 7.19 -4.00 -1.28
N ARG A 101 6.90 -3.83 -2.57
CA ARG A 101 7.73 -3.05 -3.51
C ARG A 101 7.15 -1.65 -3.74
N PHE A 102 6.29 -1.20 -2.85
CA PHE A 102 5.67 0.12 -2.81
C PHE A 102 5.85 0.71 -1.40
N PRO A 103 5.76 2.05 -1.24
CA PRO A 103 5.88 2.70 0.06
C PRO A 103 4.89 2.15 1.09
N VAL A 104 5.42 1.77 2.25
CA VAL A 104 4.65 1.48 3.47
C VAL A 104 4.75 2.70 4.38
N LEU A 105 3.60 3.20 4.83
CA LEU A 105 3.48 4.52 5.43
C LEU A 105 3.01 4.49 6.89
N SER A 106 3.63 5.32 7.73
CA SER A 106 3.13 5.67 9.07
C SER A 106 3.78 6.97 9.55
N ALA A 107 2.98 8.01 9.75
CA ALA A 107 3.44 9.30 10.28
C ALA A 107 3.53 9.33 11.82
N ASN A 108 2.95 8.34 12.50
CA ASN A 108 2.84 8.30 13.96
C ASN A 108 3.67 7.19 14.62
N MET A 109 4.34 6.32 13.86
CA MET A 109 5.28 5.35 14.41
C MET A 109 6.59 6.04 14.81
N ARG A 110 7.08 5.74 16.02
CA ARG A 110 8.28 6.34 16.58
C ARG A 110 9.16 5.26 17.20
N PRO A 111 10.50 5.33 17.06
CA PRO A 111 11.40 4.48 17.80
C PRO A 111 11.20 4.68 19.31
N LYS A 112 11.46 3.61 20.07
CA LYS A 112 11.37 3.68 21.54
C LYS A 112 12.48 4.53 22.14
N THR A 113 13.66 4.50 21.54
CA THR A 113 14.83 5.23 22.00
C THR A 113 14.80 6.65 21.44
N GLU A 114 14.86 7.64 22.33
CA GLU A 114 14.92 9.04 21.92
C GLU A 114 16.20 9.31 21.11
N GLY A 115 16.07 10.04 20.00
CA GLY A 115 17.17 10.29 19.06
C GLY A 115 17.38 9.17 18.01
N ASP A 116 16.78 8.00 18.18
CA ASP A 116 16.67 7.01 17.11
C ASP A 116 15.59 7.47 16.12
N THR A 117 15.94 7.46 14.84
CA THR A 117 15.06 7.84 13.73
C THR A 117 14.79 6.66 12.79
N THR A 118 15.28 5.47 13.13
CA THR A 118 15.14 4.28 12.29
C THR A 118 13.75 3.66 12.46
N VAL A 119 12.92 3.85 11.45
CA VAL A 119 11.65 3.16 11.27
C VAL A 119 11.61 2.61 9.85
N PRO A 120 11.22 1.34 9.61
CA PRO A 120 11.26 0.75 8.27
C PRO A 120 10.08 1.19 7.39
N VAL A 121 9.54 2.39 7.64
CA VAL A 121 8.40 3.00 6.94
C VAL A 121 8.62 4.48 6.78
N GLN A 122 7.89 5.09 5.84
CA GLN A 122 7.97 6.52 5.58
C GLN A 122 6.76 7.24 6.21
N PRO A 123 6.88 8.50 6.66
CA PRO A 123 5.74 9.24 7.20
C PRO A 123 4.70 9.59 6.12
N HIS A 124 5.15 9.75 4.87
CA HIS A 124 4.32 10.00 3.69
C HIS A 124 5.06 9.52 2.43
N ALA A 125 4.37 9.51 1.30
CA ALA A 125 4.95 9.37 -0.03
C ALA A 125 4.43 10.51 -0.92
N THR A 126 5.17 10.81 -1.97
CA THR A 126 4.79 11.78 -3.00
C THR A 126 4.69 11.06 -4.33
N ILE A 127 3.52 11.12 -4.97
CA ILE A 127 3.18 10.36 -6.17
C ILE A 127 2.78 11.33 -7.29
N ALA A 128 3.47 11.24 -8.43
CA ALA A 128 3.13 12.00 -9.62
C ALA A 128 2.07 11.26 -10.45
N VAL A 129 0.91 11.88 -10.69
CA VAL A 129 -0.21 11.29 -11.45
C VAL A 129 -0.92 12.34 -12.29
N ALA A 130 -0.99 12.13 -13.61
CA ALA A 130 -1.64 13.04 -14.56
C ALA A 130 -1.23 14.53 -14.41
N GLY A 131 0.06 14.78 -14.15
CA GLY A 131 0.60 16.13 -13.94
C GLY A 131 0.33 16.73 -12.55
N LEU A 132 -0.33 15.99 -11.66
CA LEU A 132 -0.47 16.32 -10.25
C LEU A 132 0.67 15.69 -9.44
N THR A 133 1.05 16.36 -8.35
CA THR A 133 1.89 15.79 -7.29
C THR A 133 0.98 15.61 -6.07
N VAL A 134 0.71 14.35 -5.72
CA VAL A 134 -0.16 13.95 -4.60
C VAL A 134 0.66 13.42 -3.44
#